data_AF-A0A964VLH9-F1
#
_entry.id   AF-A0A964VLH9-F1
#
_cell.length_a   1.000
_cell.length_b   1.000
_cell.length_c   1.000
_cell.angle_alpha   90.00
_cell.angle_beta   90.00
_cell.angle_gamma   90.00
#
_symmetry.space_group_name_H-M   'P 1'
#
loop_
_entity.id
_entity.type
_entity.pdbx_description
1 polymer ?
#
loop_
_entity_poly.entity_id
_entity_poly.type
_entity_poly.pdbx_seq_one_letter_code
_entity_poly.pdbx_strand_id
1 'polypeptide(L)'
;MLRRQRQSRAQLQKLIDAIVFGVSFWLAHLVRAAEIWNVPVLRDALAVLGGIPEIRPFSEYIWLLVIIMPVTPFLLEVQGFYNRPIIASRHRTVWQLAKVCTLVAIVTIMVLFLRKEFLGRAVIILFPSISMCLMMLKEELIRRWFRTSVGQAQMNKRLILLGTPEDTVKISRQLGSSKDDAIEIVAELDLNNTTNEQLVDFLHSHSANGVILCAKHTYFGQIEKAIQACELEGVEVWLLADFFNTQVAHTTLDEFYGSPVLVFRSTPEDSWQAVAKHVIDFIGAAILLAVLGLPMLALMALIRVTSPGPVFFRQQRSGLNGRPFTMLKFRSMVTNAEQLKQELAALNEMSGPVFKVSNDPRITPVGRFLRKYSLDELPQLINVLRGEMSLVGPRPLPVDEVRRFDDLAHRRRLSVKPGLTCLWQISGRNEVKDFKDWVRLDLEYIDNWSIWLDLKILIRTVPVVLAGTGAR
;
A
#
# COMPACT_ATOMS: atom_id res chain seq x y z
N MET A 1 20.13 7.93 5.60
CA MET A 1 20.95 8.01 4.36
C MET A 1 20.44 7.27 3.14
N LEU A 2 19.73 6.14 3.27
CA LEU A 2 19.54 5.25 2.12
C LEU A 2 18.64 5.83 1.02
N ARG A 3 17.59 6.60 1.33
CA ARG A 3 16.56 6.95 0.34
C ARG A 3 17.00 8.00 -0.68
N ARG A 4 17.62 9.12 -0.30
CA ARG A 4 17.92 10.24 -1.23
C ARG A 4 19.06 9.90 -2.21
N GLN A 5 20.13 9.26 -1.75
CA GLN A 5 21.19 8.73 -2.62
C GLN A 5 20.70 7.52 -3.44
N ARG A 6 19.87 6.62 -2.89
CA ARG A 6 19.21 5.58 -3.70
C ARG A 6 18.27 6.20 -4.74
N GLN A 7 17.58 7.30 -4.42
CA GLN A 7 16.69 8.01 -5.33
C GLN A 7 17.47 8.68 -6.46
N SER A 8 18.54 9.42 -6.18
CA SER A 8 19.36 10.03 -7.22
C SER A 8 20.03 8.97 -8.10
N ARG A 9 20.53 7.88 -7.51
CA ARG A 9 21.06 6.73 -8.26
C ARG A 9 19.99 6.03 -9.08
N ALA A 10 18.80 5.82 -8.52
CA ALA A 10 17.67 5.22 -9.23
C ALA A 10 17.23 6.11 -10.40
N GLN A 11 17.19 7.44 -10.22
CA GLN A 11 16.91 8.39 -11.29
C GLN A 11 17.96 8.31 -12.40
N LEU A 12 19.25 8.25 -12.05
CA LEU A 12 20.32 8.05 -13.02
C LEU A 12 20.20 6.70 -13.76
N GLN A 13 19.90 5.62 -13.05
CA GLN A 13 19.68 4.30 -13.64
C GLN A 13 18.46 4.29 -14.58
N LYS A 14 17.36 4.96 -14.21
CA LYS A 14 16.18 5.12 -15.07
C LYS A 14 16.52 5.83 -16.38
N LEU A 15 17.34 6.89 -16.32
CA LEU A 15 17.80 7.61 -17.51
C LEU A 15 18.68 6.71 -18.39
N ILE A 16 19.64 6.00 -17.80
CA ILE A 16 20.50 5.06 -18.53
C ILE A 16 19.64 3.97 -19.19
N ASP A 17 18.70 3.38 -18.46
CA ASP A 17 17.84 2.32 -18.98
C ASP A 17 16.92 2.82 -20.10
N ALA A 18 16.39 4.04 -19.99
CA ALA A 18 15.63 4.68 -21.06
C ALA A 18 16.47 4.81 -22.35
N ILE A 19 17.72 5.26 -22.21
CA ILE A 19 18.66 5.37 -23.34
C ILE A 19 18.98 3.99 -23.91
N VAL A 20 19.25 2.99 -23.09
CA VAL A 20 19.53 1.61 -23.53
C VAL A 20 18.37 1.05 -24.35
N PHE A 21 17.13 1.23 -23.91
CA PHE A 21 15.96 0.78 -24.68
C PHE A 21 15.75 1.57 -25.98
N GLY A 22 16.00 2.89 -25.97
CA GLY A 22 15.96 3.70 -27.19
C GLY A 22 17.00 3.26 -28.23
N VAL A 23 18.24 3.03 -27.78
CA VAL A 23 19.33 2.48 -28.61
C VAL A 23 18.99 1.07 -29.08
N SER A 24 18.40 0.24 -28.23
CA SER A 24 17.97 -1.12 -28.60
C SER A 24 16.93 -1.11 -29.72
N PHE A 25 15.98 -0.18 -29.69
CA PHE A 25 14.98 -0.01 -30.73
C PHE A 25 15.60 0.45 -32.06
N TRP A 26 16.50 1.44 -31.99
CA TRP A 26 17.25 1.90 -33.15
C TRP A 26 18.12 0.79 -33.76
N LEU A 27 18.83 0.03 -32.93
CA LEU A 27 19.61 -1.14 -33.37
C LEU A 27 18.73 -2.22 -33.98
N ALA A 28 17.55 -2.49 -33.43
CA ALA A 28 16.61 -3.46 -34.01
C ALA A 28 16.12 -3.04 -35.40
N HIS A 29 15.87 -1.73 -35.61
CA HIS A 29 15.54 -1.20 -36.93
C HIS A 29 16.75 -1.33 -37.87
N LEU A 30 17.94 -0.88 -37.44
CA LEU A 30 19.18 -0.97 -38.23
C LEU A 30 19.52 -2.40 -38.65
N VAL A 31 19.46 -3.37 -37.74
CA VAL A 31 19.73 -4.79 -38.03
C VAL A 31 18.74 -5.31 -39.06
N ARG A 32 17.48 -4.84 -39.04
CA ARG A 32 16.46 -5.23 -40.00
C ARG A 32 16.59 -4.48 -41.34
N ALA A 33 17.11 -3.26 -41.33
CA ALA A 33 17.43 -2.47 -42.52
C ALA A 33 18.73 -2.90 -43.20
N ALA A 34 19.65 -3.53 -42.46
CA ALA A 34 20.90 -4.04 -42.99
C ALA A 34 20.67 -5.18 -43.99
N GLU A 35 21.52 -5.23 -45.02
CA GLU A 35 21.49 -6.25 -46.10
C GLU A 35 21.77 -7.69 -45.62
N ILE A 36 21.99 -7.90 -44.32
CA ILE A 36 22.23 -9.20 -43.68
C ILE A 36 21.06 -10.18 -43.93
N TRP A 37 19.85 -9.67 -44.16
CA TRP A 37 18.67 -10.48 -44.49
C TRP A 37 18.56 -10.87 -45.97
N ASN A 38 19.48 -10.38 -46.82
CA ASN A 38 19.52 -10.66 -48.25
C ASN A 38 20.36 -11.89 -48.60
N VAL A 39 20.85 -12.63 -47.59
CA VAL A 39 21.54 -13.91 -47.76
C VAL A 39 20.53 -14.98 -48.23
N PRO A 40 20.82 -15.76 -49.30
CA PRO A 40 19.86 -16.67 -49.93
C PRO A 40 19.15 -17.61 -48.96
N VAL A 41 19.90 -18.18 -48.00
CA VAL A 41 19.40 -19.15 -47.01
C VAL A 41 18.35 -18.55 -46.07
N LEU A 42 18.54 -17.30 -45.63
CA LEU A 42 17.58 -16.61 -44.78
C LEU A 42 16.37 -16.10 -45.58
N ARG A 43 16.61 -15.66 -46.82
CA ARG A 43 15.57 -15.18 -47.72
C ARG A 43 14.53 -16.25 -48.01
N ASP A 44 14.95 -17.50 -48.23
CA ASP A 44 14.06 -18.62 -48.49
C ASP A 44 13.27 -19.05 -47.24
N ALA A 45 13.91 -19.04 -46.06
CA ALA A 45 13.23 -19.31 -44.80
C ALA A 45 12.17 -18.24 -44.44
N LEU A 46 12.44 -16.97 -44.79
CA LEU A 46 11.53 -15.84 -44.54
C LEU A 46 10.46 -15.66 -45.62
N ALA A 47 10.67 -16.21 -46.82
CA ALA A 47 9.66 -16.24 -47.88
C ALA A 47 8.42 -17.04 -47.46
N VAL A 48 8.59 -18.14 -46.70
CA VAL A 48 7.50 -18.94 -46.12
C VAL A 48 6.66 -18.15 -45.10
N LEU A 49 7.24 -17.10 -44.50
CA LEU A 49 6.60 -16.23 -43.50
C LEU A 49 6.02 -14.92 -44.08
N GLY A 50 5.96 -14.79 -45.41
CA GLY A 50 5.34 -13.65 -46.10
C GLY A 50 6.31 -12.57 -46.59
N GLY A 51 7.61 -12.88 -46.70
CA GLY A 51 8.60 -11.99 -47.31
C GLY A 51 9.07 -10.83 -46.43
N ILE A 52 9.98 -10.02 -46.97
CA ILE A 52 10.64 -8.90 -46.28
C ILE A 52 10.07 -7.60 -46.87
N PRO A 53 8.98 -7.03 -46.33
CA PRO A 53 8.46 -5.75 -46.81
C PRO A 53 9.50 -4.63 -46.63
N GLU A 54 9.50 -3.67 -47.54
CA GLU A 54 10.32 -2.46 -47.46
C GLU A 54 10.02 -1.74 -46.13
N ILE A 55 11.08 -1.40 -45.40
CA ILE A 55 10.95 -0.69 -44.13
C ILE A 55 11.03 0.80 -44.44
N ARG A 56 10.08 1.56 -43.90
CA ARG A 56 10.16 3.02 -43.87
C ARG A 56 11.38 3.52 -43.09
N PRO A 57 11.92 4.71 -43.41
CA PRO A 57 13.07 5.27 -42.71
C PRO A 57 12.80 5.40 -41.20
N PHE A 58 13.85 5.29 -40.39
CA PHE A 58 13.74 5.39 -38.93
C PHE A 58 13.13 6.71 -38.44
N SER A 59 13.24 7.78 -39.24
CA SER A 59 12.67 9.10 -38.95
C SER A 59 11.17 9.06 -38.67
N GLU A 60 10.42 8.18 -39.35
CA GLU A 60 8.99 8.00 -39.13
C GLU A 60 8.65 7.32 -37.80
N TYR A 61 9.63 6.70 -37.14
CA TYR A 61 9.46 5.95 -35.89
C TYR A 61 10.06 6.67 -34.68
N ILE A 62 10.64 7.87 -34.83
CA ILE A 62 11.22 8.64 -33.72
C ILE A 62 10.19 8.91 -32.62
N TRP A 63 8.92 9.12 -32.98
CA TRP A 63 7.84 9.33 -32.01
C TRP A 63 7.62 8.13 -31.08
N LEU A 64 7.98 6.90 -31.50
CA LEU A 64 7.90 5.72 -30.62
C LEU A 64 8.93 5.81 -29.49
N LEU A 65 10.07 6.49 -29.68
CA LEU A 65 11.04 6.72 -28.60
C LEU A 65 10.44 7.57 -27.48
N VAL A 66 9.59 8.55 -27.82
CA VAL A 66 8.87 9.38 -26.84
C VAL A 66 7.95 8.53 -25.95
N ILE A 67 7.52 7.35 -26.41
CA ILE A 67 6.71 6.41 -25.64
C ILE A 67 7.59 5.38 -24.92
N ILE A 68 8.51 4.74 -25.64
CA ILE A 68 9.36 3.65 -25.12
C ILE A 68 10.27 4.16 -23.99
N MET A 69 10.91 5.32 -24.15
CA MET A 69 11.85 5.87 -23.17
C MET A 69 11.25 6.14 -21.79
N PRO A 70 10.04 6.73 -21.65
CA PRO A 70 9.41 6.89 -20.32
C PRO A 70 8.68 5.64 -19.83
N VAL A 71 8.03 4.87 -20.71
CA VAL A 71 7.25 3.68 -20.30
C VAL A 71 8.16 2.60 -19.72
N THR A 72 9.36 2.42 -20.27
CA THR A 72 10.21 1.30 -19.87
C THR A 72 10.78 1.43 -18.45
N PRO A 73 11.39 2.55 -18.04
CA PRO A 73 11.79 2.78 -16.65
C PRO A 73 10.60 2.74 -15.69
N PHE A 74 9.42 3.22 -16.11
CA PHE A 74 8.21 3.13 -15.31
C PHE A 74 7.83 1.66 -15.03
N LEU A 75 7.84 0.80 -16.05
CA LEU A 75 7.56 -0.63 -15.88
C LEU A 75 8.61 -1.35 -15.03
N LEU A 76 9.89 -0.99 -15.17
CA LEU A 76 10.97 -1.49 -14.32
C LEU A 76 10.77 -1.07 -12.85
N GLU A 77 10.32 0.17 -12.62
CA GLU A 77 10.01 0.69 -11.29
C GLU A 77 8.84 -0.04 -10.63
N VAL A 78 7.74 -0.24 -11.36
CA VAL A 78 6.57 -0.99 -10.87
C VAL A 78 6.94 -2.43 -10.48
N GLN A 79 7.91 -3.05 -11.17
CA GLN A 79 8.43 -4.37 -10.83
C GLN A 79 9.47 -4.37 -9.70
N GLY A 80 9.78 -3.20 -9.13
CA GLY A 80 10.76 -3.04 -8.06
C GLY A 80 12.21 -3.27 -8.52
N PHE A 81 12.51 -3.08 -9.80
CA PHE A 81 13.86 -3.27 -10.34
C PHE A 81 14.87 -2.32 -9.71
N TYR A 82 14.49 -1.06 -9.46
CA TYR A 82 15.36 -0.05 -8.85
C TYR A 82 15.43 -0.12 -7.31
N ASN A 83 14.55 -0.89 -6.67
CA ASN A 83 14.51 -1.03 -5.21
C ASN A 83 15.28 -2.27 -4.72
N ARG A 84 16.07 -2.92 -5.61
CA ARG A 84 16.81 -4.15 -5.29
C ARG A 84 18.23 -3.84 -4.80
N PRO A 85 18.85 -4.76 -4.03
CA PRO A 85 20.27 -4.66 -3.72
C PRO A 85 21.09 -4.71 -5.02
N ILE A 86 22.20 -3.98 -5.05
CA ILE A 86 23.06 -3.82 -6.24
C ILE A 86 23.52 -5.18 -6.77
N ILE A 87 23.82 -6.12 -5.87
CA ILE A 87 24.19 -7.50 -6.19
C ILE A 87 22.95 -8.40 -6.05
N ALA A 88 21.94 -8.17 -6.89
CA ALA A 88 20.79 -9.06 -6.96
C ALA A 88 21.17 -10.42 -7.58
N SER A 89 20.41 -11.47 -7.22
CA SER A 89 20.53 -12.78 -7.86
C SER A 89 20.31 -12.68 -9.36
N ARG A 90 21.21 -13.30 -10.15
CA ARG A 90 21.16 -13.29 -11.63
C ARG A 90 19.82 -13.79 -12.15
N HIS A 91 19.27 -14.84 -11.56
CA HIS A 91 17.99 -15.41 -11.95
C HIS A 91 16.83 -14.41 -11.79
N ARG A 92 16.80 -13.68 -10.67
CA ARG A 92 15.77 -12.65 -10.42
C ARG A 92 15.87 -11.52 -11.43
N THR A 93 17.08 -11.07 -11.76
CA THR A 93 17.31 -10.03 -12.77
C THR A 93 16.82 -10.46 -14.15
N VAL A 94 17.17 -11.67 -14.59
CA VAL A 94 16.73 -12.22 -15.88
C VAL A 94 15.21 -12.31 -15.96
N TRP A 95 14.56 -12.81 -14.90
CA TRP A 95 13.10 -12.94 -14.87
C TRP A 95 12.37 -11.58 -14.91
N GLN A 96 12.86 -10.58 -14.17
CA GLN A 96 12.30 -9.22 -14.22
C GLN A 96 12.47 -8.58 -15.61
N LEU A 97 13.67 -8.68 -16.20
CA LEU A 97 13.93 -8.14 -17.53
C LEU A 97 13.07 -8.82 -18.59
N ALA A 98 12.93 -10.15 -18.55
CA ALA A 98 12.07 -10.87 -19.49
C ALA A 98 10.62 -10.39 -19.43
N LYS A 99 10.07 -10.20 -18.22
CA LYS A 99 8.71 -9.66 -18.05
C LYS A 99 8.56 -8.26 -18.62
N VAL A 100 9.50 -7.36 -18.34
CA VAL A 100 9.47 -5.99 -18.85
C VAL A 100 9.59 -5.98 -20.38
N CYS A 101 10.55 -6.71 -20.96
CA CYS A 101 10.73 -6.79 -22.40
C CYS A 101 9.46 -7.29 -23.11
N THR A 102 8.78 -8.30 -22.56
CA THR A 102 7.50 -8.78 -23.09
C THR A 102 6.40 -7.73 -22.98
N LEU A 103 6.28 -7.03 -21.84
CA LEU A 103 5.23 -6.04 -21.65
C LEU A 103 5.45 -4.80 -22.54
N VAL A 104 6.69 -4.34 -22.67
CA VAL A 104 7.06 -3.25 -23.60
C VAL A 104 6.76 -3.68 -25.04
N ALA A 105 7.04 -4.94 -25.43
CA ALA A 105 6.68 -5.44 -26.76
C ALA A 105 5.17 -5.37 -27.00
N ILE A 106 4.35 -5.80 -26.02
CA ILE A 106 2.88 -5.72 -26.10
C ILE A 106 2.41 -4.27 -26.23
N VAL A 107 2.97 -3.35 -25.44
CA VAL A 107 2.62 -1.92 -25.50
C VAL A 107 2.98 -1.34 -26.87
N THR A 108 4.18 -1.65 -27.40
CA THR A 108 4.59 -1.21 -28.73
C THR A 108 3.65 -1.76 -29.82
N ILE A 109 3.29 -3.04 -29.76
CA ILE A 109 2.32 -3.66 -30.69
C ILE A 109 0.96 -2.96 -30.60
N MET A 110 0.45 -2.73 -29.39
CA MET A 110 -0.84 -2.08 -29.16
C MET A 110 -0.87 -0.65 -29.72
N VAL A 111 0.19 0.13 -29.48
CA VAL A 111 0.31 1.51 -29.97
C VAL A 111 0.37 1.55 -31.50
N LEU A 112 1.15 0.66 -32.12
CA LEU A 112 1.22 0.52 -33.58
C LEU A 112 -0.14 0.13 -34.17
N PHE A 113 -0.84 -0.81 -33.55
CA PHE A 113 -2.17 -1.26 -33.96
C PHE A 113 -3.20 -0.12 -33.90
N LEU A 114 -3.22 0.66 -32.83
CA LEU A 114 -4.13 1.81 -32.67
C LEU A 114 -3.87 2.91 -33.70
N ARG A 115 -2.60 3.11 -34.08
CA ARG A 115 -2.19 4.08 -35.11
C ARG A 115 -2.31 3.55 -36.54
N LYS A 116 -2.64 2.27 -36.73
CA LYS A 116 -2.65 1.57 -38.02
C LYS A 116 -1.32 1.67 -38.78
N GLU A 117 -0.21 1.76 -38.05
CA GLU A 117 1.14 1.80 -38.62
C GLU A 117 1.74 0.39 -38.64
N PHE A 118 2.43 0.05 -39.73
CA PHE A 118 3.03 -1.26 -39.92
C PHE A 118 4.53 -1.21 -39.70
N LEU A 119 4.98 -1.64 -38.52
CA LEU A 119 6.38 -1.93 -38.27
C LEU A 119 6.72 -3.33 -38.81
N GLY A 120 7.93 -3.52 -39.34
CA GLY A 120 8.39 -4.85 -39.74
C GLY A 120 8.30 -5.85 -38.58
N ARG A 121 7.64 -6.99 -38.79
CA ARG A 121 7.43 -8.04 -37.75
C ARG A 121 8.74 -8.47 -37.09
N ALA A 122 9.83 -8.50 -37.86
CA ALA A 122 11.17 -8.78 -37.36
C ALA A 122 11.65 -7.74 -36.32
N VAL A 123 11.37 -6.44 -36.51
CA VAL A 123 11.74 -5.40 -35.53
C VAL A 123 11.02 -5.61 -34.20
N ILE A 124 9.76 -6.03 -34.23
CA ILE A 124 8.96 -6.33 -33.03
C ILE A 124 9.57 -7.49 -32.22
N ILE A 125 10.20 -8.46 -32.87
CA ILE A 125 10.85 -9.61 -32.23
C ILE A 125 12.31 -9.30 -31.82
N LEU A 126 13.04 -8.56 -32.66
CA LEU A 126 14.44 -8.20 -32.43
C LEU A 126 14.58 -7.18 -31.30
N PHE A 127 13.68 -6.21 -31.20
CA PHE A 127 13.76 -5.15 -30.21
C PHE A 127 13.78 -5.68 -28.75
N PRO A 128 12.83 -6.53 -28.30
CA PRO A 128 12.86 -7.08 -26.95
C PRO A 128 14.09 -7.94 -26.70
N SER A 129 14.54 -8.71 -27.70
CA SER A 129 15.72 -9.58 -27.62
C SER A 129 17.02 -8.79 -27.46
N ILE A 130 17.21 -7.74 -28.27
CA ILE A 130 18.36 -6.84 -28.20
C ILE A 130 18.34 -6.07 -26.87
N SER A 131 17.17 -5.58 -26.45
CA SER A 131 17.00 -4.88 -25.17
C SER A 131 17.37 -5.76 -23.98
N MET A 132 16.94 -7.03 -24.00
CA MET A 132 17.29 -8.01 -22.96
C MET A 132 18.81 -8.21 -22.91
N CYS A 133 19.46 -8.39 -24.07
CA CYS A 133 20.91 -8.58 -24.15
C CYS A 133 21.69 -7.36 -23.62
N LEU A 134 21.36 -6.15 -24.08
CA LEU A 134 22.03 -4.92 -23.66
C LEU A 134 21.80 -4.61 -22.17
N MET A 135 20.59 -4.84 -21.66
CA MET A 135 20.31 -4.69 -20.22
C MET A 135 21.09 -5.71 -19.39
N MET A 136 21.19 -6.97 -19.82
CA MET A 136 22.01 -7.97 -19.14
C MET A 136 23.50 -7.60 -19.16
N LEU A 137 24.01 -7.12 -20.29
CA LEU A 137 25.39 -6.64 -20.41
C LEU A 137 25.66 -5.48 -19.45
N LYS A 138 24.78 -4.47 -19.44
CA LYS A 138 24.85 -3.34 -18.50
C LYS A 138 24.91 -3.81 -17.06
N GLU A 139 24.03 -4.74 -16.66
CA GLU A 139 24.00 -5.27 -15.29
C GLU A 139 25.27 -6.07 -14.93
N GLU A 140 25.85 -6.81 -15.87
CA GLU A 140 27.11 -7.53 -15.62
C GLU A 140 28.32 -6.58 -15.57
N LEU A 141 28.33 -5.51 -16.38
CA LEU A 141 29.34 -4.44 -16.30
C LEU A 141 29.27 -3.71 -14.96
N ILE A 142 28.06 -3.35 -14.53
CA ILE A 142 27.81 -2.76 -13.22
C ILE A 142 28.33 -3.70 -12.13
N ARG A 143 27.98 -4.99 -12.19
CA ARG A 143 28.45 -5.99 -11.22
C ARG A 143 29.97 -6.15 -11.20
N ARG A 144 30.64 -6.13 -12.36
CA ARG A 144 32.10 -6.21 -12.47
C ARG A 144 32.77 -4.96 -11.91
N TRP A 145 32.25 -3.77 -12.24
CA TRP A 145 32.74 -2.51 -11.69
C TRP A 145 32.62 -2.48 -10.17
N PHE A 146 31.50 -2.93 -9.62
CA PHE A 146 31.32 -3.03 -8.16
C PHE A 146 32.23 -4.05 -7.47
N ARG A 147 32.83 -5.00 -8.19
CA ARG A 147 33.84 -5.92 -7.65
C ARG A 147 35.25 -5.34 -7.62
N THR A 148 35.48 -4.16 -8.22
CA THR A 148 36.78 -3.49 -8.17
C THR A 148 36.96 -2.73 -6.86
N SER A 149 38.22 -2.59 -6.41
CA SER A 149 38.57 -1.92 -5.15
C SER A 149 38.05 -0.47 -5.07
N VAL A 150 37.97 0.22 -6.21
CA VAL A 150 37.43 1.59 -6.29
C VAL A 150 35.90 1.60 -6.06
N GLY A 151 35.18 0.63 -6.63
CA GLY A 151 33.74 0.48 -6.44
C GLY A 151 33.36 0.08 -5.01
N GLN A 152 34.21 -0.69 -4.33
CA GLN A 152 34.05 -1.05 -2.91
C GLN A 152 34.37 0.12 -1.97
N ALA A 153 35.48 0.83 -2.21
CA ALA A 153 35.90 1.96 -1.37
C ALA A 153 34.89 3.13 -1.36
N GLN A 154 34.19 3.37 -2.47
CA GLN A 154 33.18 4.43 -2.56
C GLN A 154 31.81 4.03 -1.96
N MET A 155 31.65 2.75 -1.58
CA MET A 155 30.39 2.18 -1.12
C MET A 155 30.41 1.75 0.34
N ASN A 156 31.56 1.34 0.87
CA ASN A 156 31.69 0.95 2.26
C ASN A 156 31.53 2.18 3.16
N LYS A 157 30.42 2.21 3.88
CA LYS A 157 30.23 3.17 4.96
C LYS A 157 30.86 2.61 6.22
N ARG A 158 31.85 3.35 6.72
CA ARG A 158 32.58 3.06 7.95
C ARG A 158 31.87 3.80 9.07
N LEU A 159 31.06 3.07 9.82
CA LEU A 159 30.11 3.64 10.76
C LEU A 159 30.55 3.41 12.19
N ILE A 160 30.32 4.41 13.02
CA ILE A 160 30.42 4.29 14.48
C ILE A 160 29.01 4.18 15.05
N LEU A 161 28.77 3.16 15.87
CA LEU A 161 27.55 3.07 16.67
C LEU A 161 27.78 3.81 17.98
N LEU A 162 26.89 4.73 18.31
CA LEU A 162 27.00 5.54 19.52
C LEU A 162 25.69 5.47 20.31
N GLY A 163 25.74 4.88 21.51
CA GLY A 163 24.56 4.63 22.32
C GLY A 163 24.87 3.68 23.47
N THR A 164 23.88 3.33 24.29
CA THR A 164 24.13 2.41 25.40
C THR A 164 24.50 1.01 24.89
N PRO A 165 25.31 0.23 25.64
CA PRO A 165 25.73 -1.12 25.20
C PRO A 165 24.56 -2.06 24.86
N GLU A 166 23.41 -1.89 25.52
CA GLU A 166 22.21 -2.70 25.23
C GLU A 166 21.60 -2.36 23.86
N ASP A 167 21.61 -1.08 23.49
CA ASP A 167 21.04 -0.60 22.23
C ASP A 167 21.98 -0.89 21.05
N THR A 168 23.30 -0.71 21.22
CA THR A 168 24.28 -0.96 20.14
C THR A 168 24.31 -2.42 19.74
N VAL A 169 24.28 -3.36 20.71
CA VAL A 169 24.27 -4.81 20.44
C VAL A 169 23.06 -5.22 19.60
N LYS A 170 21.88 -4.65 19.85
CA LYS A 170 20.66 -4.97 19.10
C LYS A 170 20.78 -4.53 17.63
N ILE A 171 21.27 -3.32 17.40
CA ILE A 171 21.46 -2.76 16.05
C ILE A 171 22.60 -3.47 15.32
N SER A 172 23.71 -3.73 15.99
CA SER A 172 24.87 -4.47 15.49
C SER A 172 24.46 -5.87 14.98
N ARG A 173 23.61 -6.61 15.73
CA ARG A 173 23.03 -7.89 15.26
C ARG A 173 22.12 -7.73 14.04
N GLN A 174 21.27 -6.70 14.00
CA GLN A 174 20.39 -6.47 12.86
C GLN A 174 21.18 -6.13 11.58
N LEU A 175 22.20 -5.28 11.70
CA LEU A 175 23.08 -4.92 10.60
C LEU A 175 23.95 -6.11 10.15
N GLY A 176 24.53 -6.87 11.08
CA GLY A 176 25.36 -8.05 10.77
C GLY A 176 24.58 -9.21 10.13
N SER A 177 23.27 -9.33 10.42
CA SER A 177 22.38 -10.32 9.79
C SER A 177 21.98 -9.96 8.34
N SER A 178 22.04 -8.68 7.98
CA SER A 178 21.76 -8.22 6.62
C SER A 178 23.02 -8.39 5.78
N LYS A 179 22.98 -9.24 4.75
CA LYS A 179 24.05 -9.40 3.74
C LYS A 179 24.22 -8.15 2.84
N ASP A 180 24.15 -6.95 3.42
CA ASP A 180 24.43 -5.70 2.72
C ASP A 180 25.92 -5.42 2.91
N ASP A 181 26.76 -5.89 1.98
CA ASP A 181 28.24 -5.80 1.98
C ASP A 181 28.79 -4.34 1.99
N ALA A 182 27.94 -3.34 2.22
CA ALA A 182 28.25 -1.92 2.09
C ALA A 182 28.32 -1.15 3.43
N ILE A 183 28.08 -1.80 4.57
CA ILE A 183 28.17 -1.17 5.90
C ILE A 183 29.19 -1.93 6.74
N GLU A 184 30.21 -1.23 7.20
CA GLU A 184 31.24 -1.72 8.11
C GLU A 184 31.11 -0.96 9.43
N ILE A 185 30.81 -1.66 10.52
CA ILE A 185 30.80 -1.08 11.86
C ILE A 185 32.23 -1.09 12.36
N VAL A 186 32.82 0.09 12.55
CA VAL A 186 34.24 0.22 12.87
C VAL A 186 34.48 0.41 14.37
N ALA A 187 33.52 1.01 15.07
CA ALA A 187 33.56 1.14 16.53
C ALA A 187 32.15 1.19 17.13
N GLU A 188 32.03 0.72 18.38
CA GLU A 188 30.85 0.92 19.23
C GLU A 188 31.27 1.73 20.45
N LEU A 189 30.59 2.85 20.71
CA LEU A 189 30.91 3.79 21.77
C LEU A 189 29.69 4.04 22.65
N ASP A 190 29.91 4.11 23.96
CA ASP A 190 28.86 4.44 24.92
C ASP A 190 28.70 5.97 25.01
N LEU A 191 27.56 6.49 24.57
CA LEU A 191 27.27 7.92 24.58
C LEU A 191 27.32 8.53 25.99
N ASN A 192 27.02 7.75 27.03
CA ASN A 192 27.04 8.26 28.41
C ASN A 192 28.47 8.44 28.96
N ASN A 193 29.42 7.65 28.47
CA ASN A 193 30.79 7.57 28.98
C ASN A 193 31.82 8.20 28.04
N THR A 194 31.45 8.46 26.79
CA THR A 194 32.36 8.98 25.76
C THR A 194 32.30 10.51 25.75
N THR A 195 33.44 11.15 25.85
CA THR A 195 33.56 12.61 25.66
C THR A 195 33.56 12.99 24.18
N ASN A 196 33.21 14.23 23.85
CA ASN A 196 33.22 14.71 22.47
C ASN A 196 34.62 14.61 21.83
N GLU A 197 35.69 14.86 22.59
CA GLU A 197 37.08 14.74 22.12
C GLU A 197 37.39 13.30 21.70
N GLN A 198 37.04 12.33 22.55
CA GLN A 198 37.18 10.92 22.22
C GLN A 198 36.38 10.54 20.98
N LEU A 199 35.15 11.02 20.84
CA LEU A 199 34.34 10.77 19.64
C LEU A 199 35.06 11.25 18.38
N VAL A 200 35.63 12.45 18.39
CA VAL A 200 36.38 13.01 17.26
C VAL A 200 37.65 12.19 16.98
N ASP A 201 38.39 11.79 18.02
CA ASP A 201 39.56 10.92 17.87
C ASP A 201 39.20 9.58 17.20
N PHE A 202 38.07 8.98 17.59
CA PHE A 202 37.56 7.76 16.97
C PHE A 202 37.13 7.99 15.52
N LEU A 203 36.48 9.11 15.21
CA LEU A 203 36.11 9.48 13.84
C LEU A 203 37.35 9.57 12.93
N HIS A 204 38.42 10.21 13.41
CA HIS A 204 39.67 10.37 12.64
C HIS A 204 40.45 9.06 12.51
N SER A 205 40.71 8.38 13.63
CA SER A 205 41.52 7.14 13.68
C SER A 205 40.93 6.00 12.85
N HIS A 206 39.59 5.92 12.82
CA HIS A 206 38.87 4.89 12.08
C HIS A 206 38.37 5.40 10.72
N SER A 207 38.70 6.64 10.34
CA SER A 207 38.22 7.31 9.11
C SER A 207 36.73 7.05 8.87
N ALA A 208 35.94 7.22 9.92
CA ALA A 208 34.51 6.95 9.89
C ALA A 208 33.80 8.05 9.10
N ASN A 209 32.83 7.64 8.27
CA ASN A 209 32.07 8.55 7.40
C ASN A 209 30.59 8.66 7.79
N GLY A 210 30.23 8.12 8.95
CA GLY A 210 28.92 8.33 9.56
C GLY A 210 28.83 7.82 11.00
N VAL A 211 27.88 8.35 11.76
CA VAL A 211 27.59 7.94 13.15
C VAL A 211 26.12 7.61 13.30
N ILE A 212 25.79 6.42 13.81
CA ILE A 212 24.42 6.06 14.18
C ILE A 212 24.25 6.27 15.68
N LEU A 213 23.34 7.17 16.05
CA LEU A 213 22.97 7.46 17.43
C LEU A 213 21.76 6.63 17.85
N CYS A 214 21.93 5.78 18.87
CA CYS A 214 20.84 5.12 19.56
C CYS A 214 20.47 5.93 20.80
N ALA A 215 19.25 6.48 20.84
CA ALA A 215 18.85 7.48 21.83
C ALA A 215 17.98 6.94 22.97
N LYS A 216 17.63 5.65 22.93
CA LYS A 216 16.60 5.04 23.78
C LYS A 216 16.84 5.20 25.29
N HIS A 217 18.09 5.22 25.72
CA HIS A 217 18.48 5.28 27.13
C HIS A 217 19.43 6.44 27.46
N THR A 218 19.41 7.52 26.66
CA THR A 218 20.35 8.64 26.82
C THR A 218 19.66 10.00 26.91
N TYR A 219 20.29 10.94 27.61
CA TYR A 219 19.78 12.30 27.79
C TYR A 219 19.91 13.10 26.49
N PHE A 220 18.84 13.83 26.12
CA PHE A 220 18.80 14.68 24.93
C PHE A 220 19.97 15.68 24.82
N GLY A 221 20.45 16.22 25.95
CA GLY A 221 21.60 17.15 25.93
C GLY A 221 22.93 16.50 25.52
N GLN A 222 23.13 15.20 25.73
CA GLN A 222 24.32 14.50 25.24
C GLN A 222 24.20 14.17 23.75
N ILE A 223 22.99 13.83 23.29
CA ILE A 223 22.69 13.61 21.88
C ILE A 223 22.99 14.88 21.06
N GLU A 224 22.53 16.04 21.54
CA GLU A 224 22.80 17.34 20.90
C GLU A 224 24.30 17.62 20.78
N LYS A 225 25.07 17.41 21.87
CA LYS A 225 26.53 17.59 21.87
C LYS A 225 27.25 16.67 20.89
N ALA A 226 26.82 15.41 20.79
CA ALA A 226 27.40 14.45 19.85
C ALA A 226 27.07 14.81 18.40
N ILE A 227 25.82 15.22 18.13
CA ILE A 227 25.41 15.71 16.80
C ILE A 227 26.25 16.92 16.41
N GLN A 228 26.39 17.91 17.31
CA GLN A 228 27.17 19.11 17.05
C GLN A 228 28.65 18.79 16.77
N ALA A 229 29.25 17.86 17.52
CA ALA A 229 30.64 17.42 17.28
C ALA A 229 30.79 16.79 15.89
N CYS A 230 29.87 15.92 15.48
CA CYS A 230 29.90 15.32 14.15
C CYS A 230 29.60 16.32 13.01
N GLU A 231 28.71 17.29 13.24
CA GLU A 231 28.42 18.36 12.28
C GLU A 231 29.65 19.23 12.00
N LEU A 232 30.42 19.56 13.04
CA LEU A 232 31.68 20.31 12.90
C LEU A 232 32.73 19.54 12.08
N GLU A 233 32.77 18.22 12.21
CA GLU A 233 33.65 17.32 11.44
C GLU A 233 33.10 17.00 10.02
N GLY A 234 31.90 17.46 9.67
CA GLY A 234 31.26 17.17 8.39
C GLY A 234 30.82 15.72 8.20
N VAL A 235 30.63 14.98 9.30
CA VAL A 235 30.23 13.56 9.31
C VAL A 235 28.70 13.45 9.41
N GLU A 236 28.08 12.61 8.56
CA GLU A 236 26.61 12.42 8.64
C GLU A 236 26.22 11.64 9.90
N VAL A 237 25.22 12.16 10.62
CA VAL A 237 24.67 11.52 11.83
C VAL A 237 23.26 11.01 11.57
N TRP A 238 22.97 9.80 12.02
CA TRP A 238 21.61 9.25 12.04
C TRP A 238 21.13 9.00 13.44
N LEU A 239 20.12 9.76 13.86
CA LEU A 239 19.39 9.49 15.09
C LEU A 239 18.34 8.41 14.85
N LEU A 240 18.47 7.27 15.51
CA LEU A 240 17.43 6.26 15.52
C LEU A 240 16.26 6.76 16.37
N ALA A 241 15.06 6.75 15.79
CA ALA A 241 13.81 7.12 16.47
C ALA A 241 13.28 5.97 17.36
N ASP A 242 14.17 5.26 18.05
CA ASP A 242 13.87 4.09 18.88
C ASP A 242 13.55 4.43 20.35
N PHE A 243 13.67 5.71 20.71
CA PHE A 243 13.36 6.24 22.03
C PHE A 243 11.86 6.34 22.35
N PHE A 244 10.99 6.20 21.34
CA PHE A 244 9.55 6.12 21.54
C PHE A 244 9.06 4.68 21.33
N ASN A 245 8.67 4.02 22.42
CA ASN A 245 8.19 2.64 22.40
C ASN A 245 6.68 2.59 22.08
N THR A 246 6.28 3.00 20.88
CA THR A 246 4.87 2.93 20.47
C THR A 246 4.51 1.53 20.01
N GLN A 247 3.57 0.86 20.70
CA GLN A 247 3.14 -0.50 20.36
C GLN A 247 2.37 -0.59 19.03
N VAL A 248 1.79 0.54 18.57
CA VAL A 248 0.81 0.57 17.47
C VAL A 248 1.12 1.61 16.40
N ALA A 249 1.75 2.74 16.78
CA ALA A 249 2.00 3.82 15.84
C ALA A 249 3.30 3.60 15.05
N HIS A 250 3.27 3.89 13.75
CA HIS A 250 4.47 4.01 12.92
C HIS A 250 4.98 5.45 13.00
N THR A 251 6.28 5.59 13.27
CA THR A 251 6.96 6.90 13.33
C THR A 251 7.40 7.30 11.92
N THR A 252 6.96 8.47 11.48
CA THR A 252 7.34 9.06 10.19
C THR A 252 7.92 10.45 10.42
N LEU A 253 8.84 10.88 9.56
CA LEU A 253 9.32 12.26 9.53
C LEU A 253 8.41 13.06 8.59
N ASP A 254 7.92 14.19 9.09
CA ASP A 254 7.09 15.14 8.35
C ASP A 254 7.62 16.56 8.56
N GLU A 255 7.06 17.53 7.84
CA GLU A 255 7.43 18.95 7.96
C GLU A 255 6.22 19.76 8.43
N PHE A 256 6.39 20.51 9.52
CA PHE A 256 5.36 21.38 10.06
C PHE A 256 5.91 22.81 10.13
N TYR A 257 5.41 23.68 9.25
CA TYR A 257 5.85 25.09 9.13
C TYR A 257 7.38 25.25 9.03
N GLY A 258 8.05 24.48 8.18
CA GLY A 258 9.51 24.55 7.99
C GLY A 258 10.33 23.82 9.06
N SER A 259 9.68 23.23 10.07
CA SER A 259 10.35 22.47 11.12
C SER A 259 10.14 20.97 10.90
N PRO A 260 11.20 20.14 10.96
CA PRO A 260 11.04 18.69 10.92
C PRO A 260 10.33 18.21 12.18
N VAL A 261 9.29 17.39 12.01
CA VAL A 261 8.53 16.79 13.12
C VAL A 261 8.48 15.28 12.99
N LEU A 262 8.47 14.59 14.13
CA LEU A 262 8.20 13.15 14.21
C LEU A 262 6.70 12.94 14.41
N VAL A 263 6.04 12.29 13.46
CA VAL A 263 4.61 12.00 13.48
C VAL A 263 4.37 10.53 13.76
N PHE A 264 3.56 10.25 14.79
CA PHE A 264 3.13 8.91 15.17
C PHE A 264 1.75 8.64 14.57
N ARG A 265 1.68 7.75 13.57
CA ARG A 265 0.42 7.41 12.89
C ARG A 265 -0.02 6.00 13.26
N SER A 266 -1.26 5.83 13.73
CA SER A 266 -1.84 4.52 14.10
C SER A 266 -2.68 3.88 12.99
N THR A 267 -2.84 4.57 11.86
CA THR A 267 -3.55 4.11 10.65
C THR A 267 -2.58 3.97 9.48
N PRO A 268 -2.91 3.13 8.49
CA PRO A 268 -2.15 3.05 7.25
C PRO A 268 -1.94 4.45 6.64
N GLU A 269 -0.77 4.69 6.04
CA GLU A 269 -0.44 5.97 5.40
C GLU A 269 -1.49 6.37 4.35
N ASP A 270 -1.71 7.69 4.20
CA ASP A 270 -2.45 8.30 3.09
C ASP A 270 -1.78 7.93 1.76
N SER A 271 -2.10 6.75 1.27
CA SER A 271 -1.51 6.14 0.10
C SER A 271 -2.46 6.23 -1.09
N TRP A 272 -1.94 5.99 -2.30
CA TRP A 272 -2.79 5.83 -3.48
C TRP A 272 -3.91 4.81 -3.28
N GLN A 273 -3.69 3.82 -2.40
CA GLN A 273 -4.72 2.84 -2.07
C GLN A 273 -5.90 3.47 -1.32
N ALA A 274 -5.68 4.48 -0.46
CA ALA A 274 -6.76 5.15 0.26
C ALA A 274 -7.62 5.99 -0.70
N VAL A 275 -6.98 6.68 -1.64
CA VAL A 275 -7.67 7.38 -2.73
C VAL A 275 -8.47 6.40 -3.59
N ALA A 276 -7.85 5.30 -4.01
CA ALA A 276 -8.53 4.26 -4.78
C ALA A 276 -9.72 3.66 -4.02
N LYS A 277 -9.59 3.43 -2.71
CA LYS A 277 -10.70 2.98 -1.86
C LYS A 277 -11.87 3.97 -1.88
N HIS A 278 -11.63 5.28 -1.77
CA HIS A 278 -12.70 6.28 -1.87
C HIS A 278 -13.41 6.25 -3.22
N VAL A 279 -12.66 6.08 -4.32
CA VAL A 279 -13.23 5.96 -5.66
C VAL A 279 -14.05 4.67 -5.79
N ILE A 280 -13.54 3.54 -5.31
CA ILE A 280 -14.24 2.24 -5.31
C ILE A 280 -15.52 2.31 -4.48
N ASP A 281 -15.46 2.92 -3.29
CA ASP A 281 -16.63 3.09 -2.42
C ASP A 281 -17.71 3.91 -3.09
N PHE A 282 -17.34 5.04 -3.71
CA PHE A 282 -18.27 5.92 -4.40
C PHE A 282 -18.91 5.24 -5.62
N ILE A 283 -18.09 4.69 -6.53
CA ILE A 283 -18.57 4.02 -7.74
C ILE A 283 -19.39 2.78 -7.37
N GLY A 284 -18.91 1.97 -6.42
CA GLY A 284 -19.60 0.78 -5.97
C GLY A 284 -20.96 1.11 -5.34
N ALA A 285 -21.03 2.13 -4.48
CA ALA A 285 -22.30 2.58 -3.91
C ALA A 285 -23.26 3.14 -4.97
N ALA A 286 -22.74 3.89 -5.95
CA ALA A 286 -23.54 4.43 -7.05
C ALA A 286 -24.13 3.32 -7.93
N ILE A 287 -23.32 2.32 -8.30
CA ILE A 287 -23.77 1.15 -9.06
C ILE A 287 -24.82 0.36 -8.27
N LEU A 288 -24.56 0.09 -6.99
CA LEU A 288 -25.50 -0.65 -6.14
C LEU A 288 -26.83 0.11 -5.99
N LEU A 289 -26.81 1.43 -5.84
CA LEU A 289 -28.04 2.23 -5.79
C LEU A 289 -28.77 2.26 -7.13
N ALA A 290 -28.06 2.31 -8.25
CA ALA A 290 -28.68 2.27 -9.58
C ALA A 290 -29.36 0.91 -9.84
N VAL A 291 -28.70 -0.19 -9.50
CA VAL A 291 -29.22 -1.56 -9.70
C VAL A 291 -30.33 -1.90 -8.69
N LEU A 292 -30.15 -1.54 -7.42
CA LEU A 292 -31.08 -1.88 -6.34
C LEU A 292 -32.15 -0.81 -6.09
N GLY A 293 -32.12 0.31 -6.82
CA GLY A 293 -33.05 1.42 -6.63
C GLY A 293 -34.52 1.00 -6.80
N LEU A 294 -34.83 0.24 -7.85
CA LEU A 294 -36.19 -0.24 -8.09
C LEU A 294 -36.66 -1.24 -7.01
N PRO A 295 -35.88 -2.27 -6.63
CA PRO A 295 -36.18 -3.08 -5.44
C PRO A 295 -36.35 -2.26 -4.16
N MET A 296 -35.52 -1.25 -3.93
CA MET A 296 -35.62 -0.38 -2.75
C MET A 296 -36.95 0.37 -2.72
N LEU A 297 -37.41 0.91 -3.85
CA LEU A 297 -38.73 1.56 -3.92
C LEU A 297 -39.88 0.60 -3.59
N ALA A 298 -39.81 -0.65 -4.05
CA ALA A 298 -40.79 -1.67 -3.70
C ALA A 298 -40.77 -1.99 -2.20
N LEU A 299 -39.59 -2.13 -1.60
CA LEU A 299 -39.45 -2.31 -0.15
C LEU A 299 -39.99 -1.11 0.63
N MET A 300 -39.75 0.12 0.14
CA MET A 300 -40.30 1.34 0.75
C MET A 300 -41.83 1.33 0.78
N ALA A 301 -42.47 0.97 -0.34
CA ALA A 301 -43.91 0.84 -0.43
C ALA A 301 -44.44 -0.24 0.52
N LEU A 302 -43.79 -1.41 0.56
CA LEU A 302 -44.16 -2.52 1.44
C LEU A 302 -44.12 -2.12 2.92
N ILE A 303 -43.05 -1.44 3.36
CA ILE A 303 -42.93 -0.95 4.75
C ILE A 303 -44.04 0.06 5.06
N ARG A 304 -44.35 0.96 4.12
CA ARG A 304 -45.32 2.05 4.31
C ARG A 304 -46.75 1.56 4.43
N VAL A 305 -47.10 0.46 3.73
CA VAL A 305 -48.42 -0.17 3.76
C VAL A 305 -48.57 -1.07 4.99
N THR A 306 -47.51 -1.76 5.41
CA THR A 306 -47.58 -2.75 6.50
C THR A 306 -47.32 -2.19 7.90
N SER A 307 -46.81 -0.96 8.02
CA SER A 307 -46.54 -0.34 9.33
C SER A 307 -46.76 1.19 9.32
N PRO A 308 -47.39 1.77 10.35
CA PRO A 308 -47.61 3.21 10.43
C PRO A 308 -46.32 3.98 10.72
N GLY A 309 -46.11 5.13 10.08
CA GLY A 309 -44.98 6.07 10.30
C GLY A 309 -43.91 6.07 9.18
N PRO A 310 -42.73 6.67 9.42
CA PRO A 310 -41.70 6.88 8.39
C PRO A 310 -41.01 5.59 7.95
N VAL A 311 -40.70 5.51 6.64
CA VAL A 311 -40.03 4.35 6.03
C VAL A 311 -38.57 4.23 6.46
N PHE A 312 -37.88 5.36 6.64
CA PHE A 312 -36.49 5.39 7.08
C PHE A 312 -36.40 5.52 8.60
N PHE A 313 -35.60 4.65 9.19
CA PHE A 313 -35.08 4.82 10.53
C PHE A 313 -33.75 5.59 10.48
N ARG A 314 -33.58 6.55 11.40
CA ARG A 314 -32.41 7.43 11.49
C ARG A 314 -31.81 7.32 12.89
N GLN A 315 -30.51 7.12 12.98
CA GLN A 315 -29.82 7.05 14.27
C GLN A 315 -28.45 7.70 14.22
N GLN A 316 -28.08 8.43 15.27
CA GLN A 316 -26.72 8.97 15.41
C GLN A 316 -25.74 7.83 15.70
N ARG A 317 -24.71 7.75 14.87
CA ARG A 317 -23.62 6.78 14.97
C ARG A 317 -22.28 7.51 14.98
N SER A 318 -21.28 6.93 15.62
CA SER A 318 -19.92 7.47 15.61
C SER A 318 -19.22 7.07 14.31
N GLY A 319 -18.76 8.06 13.55
CA GLY A 319 -17.99 7.90 12.32
C GLY A 319 -16.48 8.09 12.53
N LEU A 320 -15.80 8.52 11.46
CA LEU A 320 -14.36 8.80 11.48
C LEU A 320 -14.02 9.82 12.58
N ASN A 321 -12.98 9.51 13.36
CA ASN A 321 -12.51 10.26 14.53
C ASN A 321 -13.59 10.48 15.60
N GLY A 322 -14.63 9.64 15.61
CA GLY A 322 -15.78 9.77 16.51
C GLY A 322 -16.77 10.86 16.12
N ARG A 323 -16.63 11.50 14.95
CA ARG A 323 -17.59 12.50 14.47
C ARG A 323 -18.97 11.85 14.29
N PRO A 324 -20.03 12.36 14.93
CA PRO A 324 -21.36 11.78 14.79
C PRO A 324 -21.91 12.01 13.38
N PHE A 325 -22.61 11.00 12.84
CA PHE A 325 -23.35 11.10 11.58
C PHE A 325 -24.69 10.36 11.68
N THR A 326 -25.62 10.72 10.79
CA THR A 326 -26.96 10.11 10.79
C THR A 326 -26.98 8.89 9.88
N MET A 327 -26.93 7.70 10.46
CA MET A 327 -27.05 6.45 9.71
C MET A 327 -28.50 6.21 9.28
N LEU A 328 -28.70 5.87 8.01
CA LEU A 328 -30.00 5.56 7.41
C LEU A 328 -30.23 4.06 7.37
N LYS A 329 -31.43 3.61 7.75
CA LYS A 329 -31.90 2.23 7.58
C LYS A 329 -33.35 2.21 7.13
N PHE A 330 -33.80 1.11 6.54
CA PHE A 330 -35.23 0.86 6.47
C PHE A 330 -35.75 0.49 7.86
N ARG A 331 -36.93 1.00 8.19
CA ARG A 331 -37.58 0.66 9.44
C ARG A 331 -38.00 -0.81 9.43
N SER A 332 -37.42 -1.58 10.34
CA SER A 332 -37.77 -2.98 10.58
C SER A 332 -38.49 -3.21 11.91
N MET A 333 -38.51 -2.22 12.80
CA MET A 333 -39.13 -2.29 14.12
C MET A 333 -40.36 -1.37 14.26
N VAL A 334 -41.17 -1.64 15.29
CA VAL A 334 -42.27 -0.76 15.72
C VAL A 334 -41.77 0.63 16.14
N THR A 335 -42.63 1.64 16.08
CA THR A 335 -42.26 3.05 16.31
C THR A 335 -41.80 3.35 17.74
N ASN A 336 -42.26 2.59 18.73
CA ASN A 336 -41.90 2.71 20.15
C ASN A 336 -40.73 1.78 20.56
N ALA A 337 -39.97 1.23 19.61
CA ALA A 337 -38.91 0.25 19.88
C ALA A 337 -37.80 0.73 20.84
N GLU A 338 -37.50 2.04 20.87
CA GLU A 338 -36.47 2.57 21.77
C GLU A 338 -36.95 2.60 23.24
N GLN A 339 -38.24 2.85 23.50
CA GLN A 339 -38.83 2.76 24.85
C GLN A 339 -38.78 1.30 25.34
N LEU A 340 -39.22 0.38 24.48
CA LEU A 340 -39.17 -1.06 24.75
C LEU A 340 -37.74 -1.59 24.94
N LYS A 341 -36.71 -0.89 24.43
CA LYS A 341 -35.31 -1.28 24.62
C LYS A 341 -34.93 -1.29 26.11
N GLN A 342 -35.41 -0.33 26.88
CA GLN A 342 -35.10 -0.20 28.30
C GLN A 342 -35.71 -1.36 29.09
N GLU A 343 -36.95 -1.75 28.75
CA GLU A 343 -37.65 -2.89 29.35
C GLU A 343 -36.99 -4.24 29.00
N LEU A 344 -36.39 -4.34 27.81
CA LEU A 344 -35.70 -5.55 27.34
C LEU A 344 -34.21 -5.59 27.74
N ALA A 345 -33.71 -4.62 28.51
CA ALA A 345 -32.30 -4.57 28.94
C ALA A 345 -31.86 -5.85 29.68
N ALA A 346 -32.76 -6.46 30.46
CA ALA A 346 -32.53 -7.70 31.18
C ALA A 346 -32.33 -8.95 30.28
N LEU A 347 -32.73 -8.86 29.00
CA LEU A 347 -32.61 -9.94 28.03
C LEU A 347 -31.36 -9.80 27.14
N ASN A 348 -30.46 -8.86 27.44
CA ASN A 348 -29.26 -8.64 26.63
C ASN A 348 -28.34 -9.88 26.64
N GLU A 349 -28.06 -10.41 25.45
CA GLU A 349 -27.24 -11.60 25.25
C GLU A 349 -25.76 -11.28 25.01
N MET A 350 -25.41 -10.00 24.81
CA MET A 350 -24.05 -9.54 24.54
C MET A 350 -23.42 -8.90 25.78
N SER A 351 -22.17 -9.25 26.08
CA SER A 351 -21.38 -8.58 27.11
C SER A 351 -20.85 -7.23 26.62
N GLY A 352 -20.76 -6.26 27.53
CA GLY A 352 -20.23 -4.91 27.23
C GLY A 352 -21.31 -3.89 26.86
N PRO A 353 -20.94 -2.77 26.19
CA PRO A 353 -21.83 -1.62 26.01
C PRO A 353 -22.89 -1.81 24.91
N VAL A 354 -22.88 -2.94 24.20
CA VAL A 354 -23.74 -3.22 23.04
C VAL A 354 -24.97 -4.03 23.45
N PHE A 355 -26.12 -3.70 22.85
CA PHE A 355 -27.39 -4.39 23.09
C PHE A 355 -27.74 -5.35 21.94
N LYS A 356 -27.96 -6.64 22.26
CA LYS A 356 -28.41 -7.68 21.32
C LYS A 356 -29.32 -8.68 22.02
N VAL A 357 -30.47 -9.00 21.41
CA VAL A 357 -31.45 -9.98 21.91
C VAL A 357 -31.92 -10.84 20.74
N SER A 358 -31.96 -12.16 20.90
CA SER A 358 -32.52 -13.09 19.90
C SER A 358 -34.05 -13.05 19.92
N ASN A 359 -34.72 -13.13 18.76
CA ASN A 359 -36.19 -13.05 18.66
C ASN A 359 -36.80 -11.78 19.28
N ASP A 360 -36.19 -10.63 18.97
CA ASP A 360 -36.62 -9.33 19.48
C ASP A 360 -38.10 -9.03 19.13
N PRO A 361 -38.99 -8.86 20.13
CA PRO A 361 -40.42 -8.67 19.93
C PRO A 361 -40.77 -7.35 19.25
N ARG A 362 -39.81 -6.42 19.16
CA ARG A 362 -39.98 -5.11 18.52
C ARG A 362 -39.94 -5.20 16.99
N ILE A 363 -39.53 -6.34 16.42
CA ILE A 363 -39.37 -6.53 14.98
C ILE A 363 -40.73 -6.84 14.32
N THR A 364 -41.07 -6.09 13.27
CA THR A 364 -42.28 -6.34 12.46
C THR A 364 -42.12 -7.58 11.56
N PRO A 365 -43.20 -8.23 11.09
CA PRO A 365 -43.09 -9.39 10.18
C PRO A 365 -42.26 -9.10 8.91
N VAL A 366 -42.50 -7.95 8.26
CA VAL A 366 -41.69 -7.48 7.12
C VAL A 366 -40.27 -7.16 7.57
N GLY A 367 -40.10 -6.53 8.72
CA GLY A 367 -38.80 -6.26 9.31
C GLY A 367 -37.94 -7.50 9.55
N ARG A 368 -38.56 -8.64 9.87
CA ARG A 368 -37.86 -9.92 10.02
C ARG A 368 -37.29 -10.38 8.68
N PHE A 369 -38.05 -10.26 7.59
CA PHE A 369 -37.55 -10.52 6.24
C PHE A 369 -36.42 -9.57 5.85
N LEU A 370 -36.59 -8.26 6.09
CA LEU A 370 -35.57 -7.25 5.79
C LEU A 370 -34.25 -7.54 6.52
N ARG A 371 -34.30 -7.81 7.83
CA ARG A 371 -33.11 -8.12 8.64
C ARG A 371 -32.47 -9.44 8.26
N LYS A 372 -33.27 -10.45 7.88
CA LYS A 372 -32.78 -11.77 7.44
C LYS A 372 -31.81 -11.63 6.27
N TYR A 373 -32.20 -10.88 5.26
CA TYR A 373 -31.40 -10.64 4.05
C TYR A 373 -30.64 -9.31 4.10
N SER A 374 -30.47 -8.72 5.30
CA SER A 374 -29.80 -7.41 5.52
C SER A 374 -30.27 -6.29 4.56
N LEU A 375 -31.49 -6.38 4.05
CA LEU A 375 -32.10 -5.40 3.15
C LEU A 375 -32.39 -4.09 3.89
N ASP A 376 -32.54 -4.14 5.22
CA ASP A 376 -32.72 -2.96 6.04
C ASP A 376 -31.52 -1.99 6.01
N GLU A 377 -30.35 -2.48 5.62
CA GLU A 377 -29.10 -1.72 5.57
C GLU A 377 -28.87 -1.04 4.20
N LEU A 378 -29.67 -1.33 3.16
CA LEU A 378 -29.52 -0.74 1.83
C LEU A 378 -29.50 0.80 1.79
N PRO A 379 -30.31 1.54 2.60
CA PRO A 379 -30.24 3.00 2.62
C PRO A 379 -28.88 3.57 3.05
N GLN A 380 -28.02 2.79 3.71
CA GLN A 380 -26.67 3.21 4.08
C GLN A 380 -25.76 3.43 2.87
N LEU A 381 -26.10 2.92 1.69
CA LEU A 381 -25.38 3.25 0.45
C LEU A 381 -25.39 4.77 0.18
N ILE A 382 -26.44 5.47 0.62
CA ILE A 382 -26.49 6.95 0.57
C ILE A 382 -25.47 7.57 1.52
N ASN A 383 -25.26 6.98 2.71
CA ASN A 383 -24.22 7.42 3.64
C ASN A 383 -22.81 7.21 3.07
N VAL A 384 -22.60 6.14 2.28
CA VAL A 384 -21.35 5.90 1.55
C VAL A 384 -21.12 6.98 0.48
N LEU A 385 -22.14 7.30 -0.32
CA LEU A 385 -22.04 8.39 -1.32
C LEU A 385 -21.79 9.77 -0.70
N ARG A 386 -22.31 10.02 0.51
CA ARG A 386 -22.04 11.24 1.29
C ARG A 386 -20.64 11.27 1.92
N GLY A 387 -19.89 10.18 1.82
CA GLY A 387 -18.56 10.04 2.39
C GLY A 387 -18.53 9.84 3.91
N GLU A 388 -19.69 9.62 4.55
CA GLU A 388 -19.83 9.35 5.99
C GLU A 388 -19.45 7.91 6.34
N MET A 389 -19.66 6.99 5.40
CA MET A 389 -19.36 5.55 5.51
C MET A 389 -18.49 5.09 4.33
N SER A 390 -17.96 3.87 4.44
CA SER A 390 -17.32 3.10 3.39
C SER A 390 -18.12 1.83 3.08
N LEU A 391 -17.91 1.18 1.93
CA LEU A 391 -18.51 -0.13 1.69
C LEU A 391 -17.97 -1.18 2.67
N VAL A 392 -16.67 -1.10 2.99
CA VAL A 392 -16.00 -2.01 3.93
C VAL A 392 -15.31 -1.20 5.02
N GLY A 393 -15.53 -1.58 6.27
CA GLY A 393 -14.95 -0.93 7.44
C GLY A 393 -15.59 -1.40 8.75
N PRO A 394 -15.10 -0.97 9.93
CA PRO A 394 -15.69 -1.32 11.22
C PRO A 394 -17.17 -0.94 11.31
N ARG A 395 -17.99 -1.75 11.97
CA ARG A 395 -19.44 -1.51 12.06
C ARG A 395 -19.75 -0.24 12.87
N PRO A 396 -20.59 0.70 12.39
CA PRO A 396 -20.87 1.94 13.13
C PRO A 396 -21.63 1.66 14.43
N LEU A 397 -21.13 2.14 15.57
CA LEU A 397 -21.77 2.00 16.88
C LEU A 397 -22.54 3.29 17.25
N PRO A 398 -23.62 3.21 18.05
CA PRO A 398 -24.30 4.39 18.57
C PRO A 398 -23.35 5.23 19.41
N VAL A 399 -23.54 6.54 19.37
CA VAL A 399 -22.70 7.49 20.10
C VAL A 399 -22.66 7.17 21.60
N ASP A 400 -23.79 6.75 22.18
CA ASP A 400 -23.90 6.40 23.60
C ASP A 400 -23.20 5.07 23.96
N GLU A 401 -23.08 4.13 23.02
CA GLU A 401 -22.27 2.91 23.26
C GLU A 401 -20.78 3.25 23.24
N VAL A 402 -20.36 4.13 22.32
CA VAL A 402 -18.96 4.60 22.22
C VAL A 402 -18.53 5.44 23.42
N ARG A 403 -19.46 6.14 24.07
CA ARG A 403 -19.22 6.86 25.33
C ARG A 403 -19.00 5.94 26.53
N ARG A 404 -19.52 4.71 26.47
CA ARG A 404 -19.45 3.70 27.54
C ARG A 404 -18.32 2.67 27.34
N PHE A 405 -17.28 3.03 26.58
CA PHE A 405 -16.13 2.15 26.43
C PHE A 405 -15.28 2.17 27.70
N ASP A 406 -15.15 1.02 28.35
CA ASP A 406 -14.28 0.87 29.52
C ASP A 406 -12.79 0.89 29.14
N ASP A 407 -12.46 0.32 27.97
CA ASP A 407 -11.10 0.29 27.42
C ASP A 407 -10.95 1.36 26.33
N LEU A 408 -10.06 2.33 26.57
CA LEU A 408 -9.74 3.40 25.62
C LEU A 408 -9.10 2.86 24.33
N ALA A 409 -8.43 1.70 24.36
CA ALA A 409 -7.86 1.06 23.17
C ALA A 409 -8.96 0.74 22.14
N HIS A 410 -10.19 0.47 22.59
CA HIS A 410 -11.33 0.23 21.70
C HIS A 410 -11.67 1.44 20.82
N ARG A 411 -11.28 2.67 21.21
CA ARG A 411 -11.54 3.88 20.41
C ARG A 411 -10.73 3.92 19.12
N ARG A 412 -9.64 3.14 19.02
CA ARG A 412 -8.83 3.06 17.79
C ARG A 412 -9.65 2.65 16.57
N ARG A 413 -10.73 1.88 16.74
CA ARG A 413 -11.66 1.54 15.65
C ARG A 413 -12.30 2.75 14.95
N LEU A 414 -12.32 3.91 15.61
CA LEU A 414 -12.86 5.16 15.08
C LEU A 414 -11.86 5.89 14.17
N SER A 415 -10.63 5.40 14.05
CA SER A 415 -9.58 6.02 13.21
C SER A 415 -9.80 5.81 11.70
N VAL A 416 -10.77 4.99 11.30
CA VAL A 416 -11.18 4.77 9.91
C VAL A 416 -12.68 5.00 9.73
N LYS A 417 -13.13 5.20 8.49
CA LYS A 417 -14.56 5.31 8.20
C LYS A 417 -15.28 4.00 8.54
N PRO A 418 -16.46 4.05 9.16
CA PRO A 418 -17.25 2.84 9.40
C PRO A 418 -17.75 2.24 8.09
N GLY A 419 -17.96 0.93 8.08
CA GLY A 419 -18.34 0.15 6.90
C GLY A 419 -19.81 -0.27 6.87
N LEU A 420 -20.33 -0.48 5.66
CA LEU A 420 -21.58 -1.22 5.42
C LEU A 420 -21.40 -2.71 5.77
N THR A 421 -20.31 -3.29 5.31
CA THR A 421 -19.84 -4.63 5.71
C THR A 421 -18.52 -4.55 6.46
N CYS A 422 -18.22 -5.55 7.30
CA CYS A 422 -17.02 -5.60 8.11
C CYS A 422 -16.48 -7.03 8.23
N LEU A 423 -15.23 -7.17 8.70
CA LEU A 423 -14.59 -8.47 8.90
C LEU A 423 -15.40 -9.35 9.86
N TRP A 424 -15.90 -8.78 10.96
CA TRP A 424 -16.76 -9.49 11.91
C TRP A 424 -18.06 -10.04 11.28
N GLN A 425 -18.68 -9.32 10.32
CA GLN A 425 -19.90 -9.76 9.65
C GLN A 425 -19.70 -11.05 8.85
N ILE A 426 -18.50 -11.28 8.31
CA ILE A 426 -18.18 -12.49 7.53
C ILE A 426 -17.50 -13.58 8.37
N SER A 427 -17.04 -13.27 9.58
CA SER A 427 -16.31 -14.18 10.47
C SER A 427 -17.19 -14.83 11.54
N GLY A 428 -18.48 -15.05 11.24
CA GLY A 428 -19.39 -15.84 12.09
C GLY A 428 -20.59 -15.08 12.66
N ARG A 429 -20.59 -13.73 12.68
CA ARG A 429 -21.67 -12.78 13.08
C ARG A 429 -22.35 -13.05 14.44
N ASN A 430 -22.90 -14.24 14.67
CA ASN A 430 -23.56 -14.69 15.89
C ASN A 430 -22.67 -15.49 16.85
N GLU A 431 -21.54 -16.03 16.40
CA GLU A 431 -20.62 -16.77 17.28
C GLU A 431 -19.81 -15.86 18.20
N VAL A 432 -19.66 -14.59 17.81
CA VAL A 432 -18.96 -13.58 18.61
C VAL A 432 -19.90 -13.05 19.69
N LYS A 433 -19.75 -13.59 20.90
CA LYS A 433 -20.55 -13.23 22.08
C LYS A 433 -19.91 -12.12 22.93
N ASP A 434 -18.59 -11.93 22.81
CA ASP A 434 -17.86 -10.89 23.53
C ASP A 434 -17.58 -9.67 22.64
N PHE A 435 -17.82 -8.48 23.19
CA PHE A 435 -17.47 -7.22 22.55
C PHE A 435 -15.97 -7.10 22.30
N LYS A 436 -15.11 -7.66 23.17
CA LYS A 436 -13.66 -7.63 22.97
C LYS A 436 -13.23 -8.35 21.69
N ASP A 437 -13.83 -9.51 21.39
CA ASP A 437 -13.55 -10.25 20.16
C ASP A 437 -14.02 -9.50 18.91
N TRP A 438 -15.14 -8.78 19.01
CA TRP A 438 -15.58 -7.90 17.93
C TRP A 438 -14.56 -6.78 17.72
N VAL A 439 -14.16 -6.06 18.77
CA VAL A 439 -13.16 -5.00 18.65
C VAL A 439 -11.84 -5.56 18.09
N ARG A 440 -11.42 -6.75 18.51
CA ARG A 440 -10.24 -7.43 17.97
C ARG A 440 -10.33 -7.62 16.45
N LEU A 441 -11.47 -8.06 15.93
CA LEU A 441 -11.69 -8.20 14.47
C LEU A 441 -11.74 -6.85 13.75
N ASP A 442 -12.30 -5.81 14.38
CA ASP A 442 -12.27 -4.45 13.82
C ASP A 442 -10.84 -3.92 13.74
N LEU A 443 -10.01 -4.17 14.76
CA LEU A 443 -8.59 -3.78 14.78
C LEU A 443 -7.76 -4.61 13.79
N GLU A 444 -8.01 -5.92 13.70
CA GLU A 444 -7.35 -6.81 12.72
C GLU A 444 -7.58 -6.33 11.29
N TYR A 445 -8.80 -5.84 10.99
CA TYR A 445 -9.10 -5.20 9.71
C TYR A 445 -8.28 -3.93 9.48
N ILE A 446 -8.18 -3.04 10.48
CA ILE A 446 -7.44 -1.78 10.37
C ILE A 446 -5.94 -2.03 10.20
N ASP A 447 -5.39 -2.99 10.96
CA ASP A 447 -3.97 -3.35 10.95
C ASP A 447 -3.53 -3.99 9.63
N ASN A 448 -4.41 -4.79 9.01
CA ASN A 448 -4.11 -5.53 7.78
C ASN A 448 -4.84 -4.96 6.56
N TRP A 449 -5.26 -3.69 6.63
CA TRP A 449 -6.08 -3.09 5.60
C TRP A 449 -5.37 -3.09 4.24
N SER A 450 -6.08 -3.54 3.22
CA SER A 450 -5.68 -3.46 1.82
C SER A 450 -6.93 -3.52 0.93
N ILE A 451 -6.82 -3.01 -0.30
CA ILE A 451 -7.92 -3.12 -1.29
C ILE A 451 -8.30 -4.59 -1.53
N TRP A 452 -7.31 -5.49 -1.49
CA TRP A 452 -7.56 -6.92 -1.65
C TRP A 452 -8.39 -7.50 -0.50
N LEU A 453 -8.12 -7.08 0.75
CA LEU A 453 -8.91 -7.46 1.90
C LEU A 453 -10.35 -6.94 1.77
N ASP A 454 -10.54 -5.69 1.34
CA ASP A 454 -11.87 -5.11 1.08
C ASP A 454 -12.64 -5.94 0.05
N LEU A 455 -12.03 -6.28 -1.08
CA LEU A 455 -12.65 -7.11 -2.11
C LEU A 455 -13.02 -8.51 -1.59
N LYS A 456 -12.14 -9.13 -0.80
CA LYS A 456 -12.41 -10.42 -0.15
C LYS A 456 -13.60 -10.34 0.80
N ILE A 457 -13.72 -9.25 1.57
CA ILE A 457 -14.86 -9.05 2.48
C ILE A 457 -16.15 -8.85 1.68
N LEU A 458 -16.15 -8.04 0.62
CA LEU A 458 -17.31 -7.83 -0.24
C LEU A 458 -17.80 -9.14 -0.87
N ILE A 459 -16.90 -9.92 -1.47
CA ILE A 459 -17.24 -11.22 -2.09
C ILE A 459 -17.82 -12.18 -1.04
N ARG A 460 -17.22 -12.27 0.14
CA ARG A 460 -17.70 -13.13 1.23
C ARG A 460 -19.02 -12.64 1.85
N THR A 461 -19.35 -11.36 1.70
CA THR A 461 -20.62 -10.80 2.20
C THR A 461 -21.82 -11.33 1.39
N VAL A 462 -21.67 -11.53 0.07
CA VAL A 462 -22.77 -11.98 -0.82
C VAL A 462 -23.44 -13.28 -0.34
N PRO A 463 -22.72 -14.41 -0.13
CA PRO A 463 -23.34 -15.65 0.31
C PRO A 463 -23.93 -15.54 1.73
N VAL A 464 -23.32 -14.75 2.63
CA VAL A 464 -23.84 -14.53 3.99
C VAL A 464 -25.20 -13.84 3.95
N VAL A 465 -25.33 -12.80 3.12
CA VAL A 465 -26.59 -12.06 2.96
C VAL A 465 -27.65 -12.90 2.27
N LEU A 466 -27.30 -13.69 1.25
CA LEU A 466 -28.24 -14.55 0.53
C LEU A 466 -28.70 -15.76 1.36
N ALA A 467 -27.81 -16.35 2.16
CA ALA A 467 -28.16 -17.45 3.06
C ALA A 467 -28.98 -16.97 4.28
N GLY A 468 -28.95 -15.67 4.58
CA GLY A 468 -29.55 -15.10 5.78
C GLY A 468 -28.92 -15.63 7.07
N THR A 469 -27.66 -16.07 7.00
CA THR A 469 -26.93 -16.61 8.14
C THR A 469 -26.64 -15.49 9.15
N GLY A 470 -26.95 -15.76 10.42
CA GLY A 470 -26.68 -14.82 11.50
C GLY A 470 -27.80 -13.82 11.83
N ALA A 471 -28.93 -13.84 11.13
CA ALA A 471 -30.08 -12.99 11.44
C ALA A 471 -31.10 -13.75 12.32
N ARG A 472 -30.96 -13.63 13.64
CA ARG A 472 -31.99 -14.00 14.63
C ARG A 472 -32.38 -12.78 15.45
#